data_AF-A0A496WLC2-F1
#
_entry.id   AF-A0A496WLC2-F1
#
_cell.length_a   1.000
_cell.length_b   1.000
_cell.length_c   1.000
_cell.angle_alpha   90.00
_cell.angle_beta   90.00
_cell.angle_gamma   90.00
#
_symmetry.space_group_name_H-M   'P 1'
#
loop_
_entity.id
_entity.type
_entity.pdbx_description
1 polymer ?
#
loop_
_entity_poly.entity_id
_entity_poly.type
_entity_poly.pdbx_seq_one_letter_code
_entity_poly.pdbx_strand_id
1 'polypeptide(L)'
;MKIEQIFAKKLTRNINGVVKAEQLDDESVFVELDEYVVTRELDRHFRSFFEAYGPAVQGHNAELSGKVGVWISGFFGSGKSHFIKILSYLLENREVVSDGQTCHAIDFFKEKITDAMLFGDIRSAVSKKTDVILFNIDSRANTDDRENAILKVFLKVFNERVGYCADFPQIAHMERALDKRNQYQAFKDKFAELSGSDWQTERDAYDFFQDEMIEAFASASGQSTESARQTIEKTE
;
A
#
# COMPACT_ATOMS: atom_id res chain seq x y z
N MET A 1 -28.78 -2.19 39.62
CA MET A 1 -28.02 -1.66 38.46
C MET A 1 -26.86 -2.60 38.21
N LYS A 2 -26.78 -3.26 37.06
CA LYS A 2 -25.65 -4.15 36.76
C LYS A 2 -24.52 -3.31 36.16
N ILE A 3 -23.28 -3.56 36.56
CA ILE A 3 -22.09 -2.81 36.09
C ILE A 3 -21.99 -2.80 34.55
N GLU A 4 -22.42 -3.89 33.90
CA GLU A 4 -22.48 -4.01 32.43
C GLU A 4 -23.29 -2.90 31.76
N GLN A 5 -24.30 -2.34 32.43
CA GLN A 5 -25.21 -1.32 31.88
C GLN A 5 -24.60 0.09 31.89
N ILE A 6 -23.41 0.27 32.49
CA ILE A 6 -22.68 1.54 32.52
C ILE A 6 -21.87 1.73 31.23
N PHE A 7 -21.43 0.64 30.61
CA PHE A 7 -20.53 0.70 29.46
C PHE A 7 -21.31 0.97 28.18
N ALA A 8 -20.76 1.87 27.34
CA ALA A 8 -21.31 2.15 26.02
C ALA A 8 -21.29 0.92 25.08
N LYS A 9 -20.36 -0.03 25.33
CA LYS A 9 -20.17 -1.24 24.53
C LYS A 9 -20.15 -2.50 25.40
N LYS A 10 -20.54 -3.63 24.81
CA LYS A 10 -20.62 -4.94 25.49
C LYS A 10 -19.26 -5.39 26.04
N LEU A 11 -19.20 -5.82 27.29
CA LEU A 11 -17.94 -6.25 27.93
C LEU A 11 -17.37 -7.56 27.36
N THR A 12 -18.22 -8.42 26.80
CA THR A 12 -17.83 -9.75 26.27
C THR A 12 -17.38 -9.73 24.81
N ARG A 13 -17.20 -8.54 24.22
CA ARG A 13 -16.76 -8.40 22.83
C ARG A 13 -15.29 -8.80 22.70
N ASN A 14 -14.94 -9.40 21.56
CA ASN A 14 -13.55 -9.75 21.29
C ASN A 14 -12.77 -8.50 20.89
N ILE A 15 -11.61 -8.26 21.50
CA ILE A 15 -10.75 -7.11 21.22
C ILE A 15 -9.34 -7.64 20.99
N ASN A 16 -8.76 -7.27 19.85
CA ASN A 16 -7.37 -7.61 19.55
C ASN A 16 -6.44 -6.82 20.46
N GLY A 17 -5.72 -7.51 21.35
CA GLY A 17 -4.78 -6.87 22.27
C GLY A 17 -3.49 -6.36 21.60
N VAL A 18 -3.21 -6.79 20.36
CA VAL A 18 -2.01 -6.40 19.61
C VAL A 18 -2.40 -6.02 18.20
N VAL A 19 -2.06 -4.80 17.80
CA VAL A 19 -2.26 -4.29 16.44
C VAL A 19 -1.12 -4.77 15.55
N LYS A 20 -1.43 -5.55 14.51
CA LYS A 20 -0.48 -6.02 13.49
C LYS A 20 -0.76 -5.33 12.16
N ALA A 21 0.26 -4.90 11.45
CA ALA A 21 0.11 -4.21 10.17
C ALA A 21 -0.48 -5.14 9.09
N GLU A 22 -0.17 -6.43 9.18
CA GLU A 22 -0.53 -7.47 8.22
C GLU A 22 -1.97 -7.98 8.40
N GLN A 23 -2.59 -7.69 9.55
CA GLN A 23 -3.96 -8.11 9.83
C GLN A 23 -4.93 -7.12 9.19
N LEU A 24 -5.39 -7.51 8.00
CA LEU A 24 -6.21 -6.71 7.10
C LEU A 24 -7.53 -7.42 6.77
N ASP A 25 -8.03 -8.37 7.56
CA ASP A 25 -9.38 -8.92 7.37
C ASP A 25 -10.46 -7.90 7.80
N ASP A 26 -11.60 -7.93 7.12
CA ASP A 26 -12.64 -6.91 7.28
C ASP A 26 -13.23 -6.87 8.69
N GLU A 27 -13.39 -8.03 9.35
CA GLU A 27 -13.87 -8.09 10.74
C GLU A 27 -12.91 -7.36 11.69
N SER A 28 -11.61 -7.63 11.58
CA SER A 28 -10.60 -6.98 12.42
C SER A 28 -10.51 -5.49 12.14
N VAL A 29 -10.57 -5.07 10.88
CA VAL A 29 -10.51 -3.66 10.49
C VAL A 29 -11.76 -2.93 10.99
N PHE A 30 -12.94 -3.54 10.87
CA PHE A 30 -14.18 -2.99 11.40
C PHE A 30 -14.08 -2.77 12.91
N VAL A 31 -13.65 -3.79 13.67
CA VAL A 31 -13.50 -3.67 15.13
C VAL A 31 -12.46 -2.62 15.50
N GLU A 32 -11.31 -2.56 14.81
CA GLU A 32 -10.29 -1.53 15.03
C GLU A 32 -10.86 -0.13 14.79
N LEU A 33 -11.54 0.09 13.67
CA LEU A 33 -12.17 1.36 13.33
C LEU A 33 -13.27 1.74 14.31
N ASP A 34 -14.11 0.80 14.74
CA ASP A 34 -15.22 1.04 15.68
C ASP A 34 -14.72 1.31 17.11
N GLU A 35 -13.71 0.58 17.59
CA GLU A 35 -13.12 0.77 18.92
C GLU A 35 -12.19 1.98 19.00
N TYR A 36 -11.72 2.53 17.87
CA TYR A 36 -10.79 3.66 17.90
C TYR A 36 -11.41 4.89 18.56
N VAL A 37 -10.72 5.47 19.54
CA VAL A 37 -11.17 6.69 20.25
C VAL A 37 -10.27 7.86 19.90
N VAL A 38 -10.86 8.91 19.33
CA VAL A 38 -10.14 10.15 19.03
C VAL A 38 -10.08 11.00 20.30
N THR A 39 -8.92 11.01 20.95
CA THR A 39 -8.64 11.90 22.08
C THR A 39 -8.32 13.32 21.60
N ARG A 40 -8.27 14.29 22.52
CA ARG A 40 -7.86 15.68 22.21
C ARG A 40 -6.44 15.81 21.67
N GLU A 41 -5.59 14.82 21.92
CA GLU A 41 -4.22 14.77 21.40
C GLU A 41 -4.21 14.20 19.98
N LEU A 42 -4.95 13.11 19.75
CA LEU A 42 -5.13 12.53 18.41
C LEU A 42 -5.82 13.50 17.45
N ASP A 43 -6.80 14.28 17.92
CA ASP A 43 -7.43 15.35 17.12
C ASP A 43 -6.39 16.34 16.57
N ARG A 44 -5.45 16.77 17.40
CA ARG A 44 -4.36 17.67 16.99
C ARG A 44 -3.43 17.02 15.98
N HIS A 45 -3.14 15.72 16.13
CA HIS A 45 -2.31 14.99 15.17
C HIS A 45 -3.01 14.79 13.82
N PHE A 46 -4.30 14.46 13.81
CA PHE A 46 -5.08 14.40 12.58
C PHE A 46 -5.09 15.75 11.88
N ARG A 47 -5.34 16.84 12.63
CA ARG A 47 -5.32 18.19 12.06
C ARG A 47 -3.99 18.53 11.41
N SER A 48 -2.88 18.34 12.13
CA SER A 48 -1.55 18.61 11.58
C SER A 48 -1.23 17.76 10.35
N PHE A 49 -1.68 16.50 10.33
CA PHE A 49 -1.52 15.64 9.16
C PHE A 49 -2.32 16.16 7.95
N PHE A 50 -3.62 16.42 8.14
CA PHE A 50 -4.51 16.81 7.03
C PHE A 50 -4.26 18.24 6.55
N GLU A 51 -3.74 19.13 7.39
CA GLU A 51 -3.21 20.45 6.98
C GLU A 51 -2.03 20.32 6.00
N ALA A 52 -1.14 19.34 6.21
CA ALA A 52 0.00 19.08 5.32
C ALA A 52 -0.40 18.28 4.07
N TYR A 53 -1.27 17.28 4.22
CA TYR A 53 -1.64 16.35 3.17
C TYR A 53 -2.73 16.89 2.22
N GLY A 54 -3.76 17.55 2.75
CA GLY A 54 -4.92 18.04 2.01
C GLY A 54 -4.55 18.89 0.78
N PRO A 55 -3.70 19.94 0.91
CA PRO A 55 -3.29 20.78 -0.22
C PRO A 55 -2.59 20.00 -1.34
N ALA A 56 -1.78 18.99 -1.00
CA ALA A 56 -1.01 18.20 -1.96
C ALA A 56 -1.91 17.26 -2.77
N VAL A 57 -2.96 16.72 -2.14
CA VAL A 57 -3.85 15.75 -2.78
C VAL A 57 -4.99 16.44 -3.53
N GLN A 58 -5.49 17.56 -3.05
CA GLN A 58 -6.58 18.29 -3.71
C GLN A 58 -6.15 19.00 -5.01
N GLY A 59 -4.84 19.14 -5.26
CA GLY A 59 -4.33 19.78 -6.48
C GLY A 59 -4.33 21.31 -6.42
N HIS A 60 -4.55 21.89 -5.23
CA HIS A 60 -4.48 23.33 -4.99
C HIS A 60 -3.05 23.88 -5.13
N ASN A 61 -2.04 23.02 -5.00
CA ASN A 61 -0.65 23.41 -5.17
C ASN A 61 0.16 22.32 -5.89
N ALA A 62 0.39 22.53 -7.19
CA ALA A 62 1.17 21.61 -8.02
C ALA A 62 2.61 21.43 -7.52
N GLU A 63 3.17 22.40 -6.79
CA GLU A 63 4.54 22.30 -6.27
C GLU A 63 4.66 21.36 -5.06
N LEU A 64 3.55 21.17 -4.32
CA LEU A 64 3.46 20.27 -3.16
C LEU A 64 3.06 18.84 -3.54
N SER A 65 2.49 18.64 -4.73
CA SER A 65 2.07 17.31 -5.19
C SER A 65 3.29 16.38 -5.29
N GLY A 66 3.23 15.25 -4.57
CA GLY A 66 4.32 14.28 -4.50
C GLY A 66 5.50 14.63 -3.60
N LYS A 67 5.42 15.70 -2.79
CA LYS A 67 6.53 16.15 -1.90
C LYS A 67 6.16 16.22 -0.41
N VAL A 68 5.14 15.47 0.02
CA VAL A 68 4.73 15.41 1.42
C VAL A 68 5.42 14.25 2.12
N GLY A 69 6.24 14.56 3.13
CA GLY A 69 6.80 13.58 4.07
C GLY A 69 6.30 13.88 5.48
N VAL A 70 5.82 12.86 6.18
CA VAL A 70 5.36 12.97 7.57
C VAL A 70 6.17 12.04 8.45
N TRP A 71 6.69 12.57 9.56
CA TRP A 71 7.43 11.81 10.56
C TRP A 71 6.63 11.72 11.86
N ILE A 72 6.33 10.49 12.30
CA ILE A 72 5.58 10.23 13.54
C ILE A 72 6.54 9.61 14.56
N SER A 73 6.76 10.32 15.67
CA SER A 73 7.66 9.90 16.75
C SER A 73 6.96 9.84 18.10
N GLY A 74 7.58 9.18 19.08
CA GLY A 74 7.00 8.99 20.42
C GLY A 74 7.48 7.70 21.09
N PHE A 75 7.25 7.58 22.40
CA PHE A 75 7.74 6.47 23.23
C PHE A 75 7.04 5.13 22.93
N PHE A 76 7.63 4.02 23.37
CA PHE A 76 6.99 2.71 23.24
C PHE A 76 5.62 2.68 23.95
N GLY A 77 4.62 2.04 23.34
CA GLY A 77 3.25 2.00 23.86
C GLY A 77 2.42 3.28 23.65
N SER A 78 2.96 4.33 23.01
CA SER A 78 2.22 5.58 22.77
C SER A 78 1.17 5.51 21.64
N GLY A 79 0.96 4.34 21.02
CA GLY A 79 -0.04 4.15 19.98
C GLY A 79 0.36 4.54 18.55
N LYS A 80 1.63 4.84 18.27
CA LYS A 80 2.11 5.27 16.91
C LYS A 80 1.68 4.33 15.78
N SER A 81 1.99 3.04 15.91
CA SER A 81 1.67 2.07 14.86
C SER A 81 0.16 1.93 14.66
N HIS A 82 -0.62 2.03 15.74
CA HIS A 82 -2.08 2.03 15.66
C HIS A 82 -2.60 3.29 14.97
N PHE A 83 -2.05 4.48 15.29
CA PHE A 83 -2.39 5.72 14.60
C PHE A 83 -2.08 5.65 13.11
N ILE A 84 -0.90 5.13 12.72
CA ILE A 84 -0.54 4.94 11.30
C ILE A 84 -1.49 3.97 10.62
N LYS A 85 -1.87 2.87 11.27
CA LYS A 85 -2.80 1.88 10.72
C LYS A 85 -4.20 2.49 10.50
N ILE A 86 -4.71 3.22 11.47
CA ILE A 86 -6.00 3.92 11.36
C ILE A 86 -5.96 5.00 10.27
N LEU A 87 -4.86 5.75 10.21
CA LEU A 87 -4.66 6.74 9.15
C LEU A 87 -4.62 6.06 7.78
N SER A 88 -4.01 4.88 7.66
CA SER A 88 -3.97 4.11 6.42
C SER A 88 -5.38 3.73 5.92
N TYR A 89 -6.25 3.25 6.83
CA TYR A 89 -7.64 2.93 6.50
C TYR A 89 -8.44 4.17 6.08
N LEU A 90 -8.23 5.29 6.79
CA LEU A 90 -8.85 6.57 6.44
C LEU A 90 -8.42 7.05 5.06
N LEU A 91 -7.11 7.04 4.77
CA LEU A 91 -6.57 7.49 3.49
C LEU A 91 -7.06 6.66 2.29
N GLU A 92 -7.14 5.34 2.44
CA GLU A 92 -7.73 4.45 1.42
C GLU A 92 -9.26 4.61 1.33
N ASN A 93 -9.87 5.31 2.30
CA ASN A 93 -11.30 5.29 2.60
C ASN A 93 -11.86 3.86 2.57
N ARG A 94 -11.13 2.97 3.23
CA ARG A 94 -11.29 1.53 3.09
C ARG A 94 -12.73 1.11 3.33
N GLU A 95 -13.28 0.37 2.38
CA GLU A 95 -14.56 -0.31 2.52
C GLU A 95 -14.36 -1.56 3.40
N VAL A 96 -15.25 -1.74 4.38
CA VAL A 96 -15.26 -2.92 5.25
C VAL A 96 -16.67 -3.48 5.34
N VAL A 97 -16.77 -4.81 5.28
CA VAL A 97 -18.04 -5.52 5.45
C VAL A 97 -18.04 -6.26 6.78
N SER A 98 -19.03 -5.99 7.64
CA SER A 98 -19.23 -6.70 8.90
C SER A 98 -20.72 -6.89 9.16
N ASP A 99 -21.13 -8.09 9.58
CA ASP A 99 -22.53 -8.46 9.84
C ASP A 99 -23.50 -8.09 8.69
N GLY A 100 -23.03 -8.16 7.44
CA GLY A 100 -23.80 -7.82 6.24
C GLY A 100 -24.00 -6.32 6.00
N GLN A 101 -23.32 -5.46 6.78
CA GLN A 101 -23.26 -4.02 6.58
C GLN A 101 -21.94 -3.62 5.94
N THR A 102 -22.01 -2.80 4.90
CA THR A 102 -20.85 -2.19 4.26
C THR A 102 -20.69 -0.78 4.80
N CYS A 103 -19.52 -0.47 5.36
CA CYS A 103 -19.16 0.84 5.86
C CYS A 103 -17.83 1.29 5.27
N HIS A 104 -17.64 2.59 5.08
CA HIS A 104 -16.32 3.15 4.77
C HIS A 104 -15.62 3.62 6.03
N ALA A 105 -14.28 3.61 6.02
CA ALA A 105 -13.47 4.08 7.14
C ALA A 105 -13.88 5.47 7.64
N ILE A 106 -14.22 6.40 6.75
CA ILE A 106 -14.66 7.76 7.12
C ILE A 106 -15.96 7.78 7.93
N ASP A 107 -16.86 6.81 7.73
CA ASP A 107 -18.18 6.78 8.39
C ASP A 107 -18.04 6.61 9.91
N PHE A 108 -17.06 5.81 10.35
CA PHE A 108 -16.74 5.62 11.76
C PHE A 108 -16.26 6.92 12.44
N PHE A 109 -15.69 7.86 11.69
CA PHE A 109 -15.12 9.08 12.23
C PHE A 109 -16.14 10.23 12.35
N LYS A 110 -17.32 10.08 11.76
CA LYS A 110 -18.38 11.10 11.78
C LYS A 110 -18.81 11.50 13.19
N GLU A 111 -18.88 10.55 14.11
CA GLU A 111 -19.25 10.80 15.51
C GLU A 111 -18.02 10.98 16.42
N LYS A 112 -16.83 10.61 15.94
CA LYS A 112 -15.57 10.66 16.71
C LYS A 112 -14.86 11.99 16.58
N ILE A 113 -15.07 12.69 15.46
CA ILE A 113 -14.52 14.03 15.20
C ILE A 113 -15.65 15.04 15.34
N THR A 114 -15.62 15.79 16.46
CA THR A 114 -16.65 16.78 16.77
C THR A 114 -16.50 18.09 16.00
N ASP A 115 -15.29 18.39 15.53
CA ASP A 115 -15.01 19.58 14.71
C ASP A 115 -15.40 19.33 13.25
N ALA A 116 -16.42 20.06 12.79
CA ALA A 116 -16.93 19.97 11.43
C ALA A 116 -15.91 20.39 10.35
N MET A 117 -14.98 21.30 10.66
CA MET A 117 -13.93 21.70 9.72
C MET A 117 -12.93 20.57 9.53
N LEU A 118 -12.42 20.00 10.63
CA LEU A 118 -11.48 18.87 10.55
C LEU A 118 -12.12 17.68 9.84
N PHE A 119 -13.36 17.32 10.17
CA PHE A 119 -14.06 16.24 9.47
C PHE A 119 -14.25 16.56 7.98
N GLY A 120 -14.52 17.82 7.64
CA GLY A 120 -14.60 18.29 6.26
C GLY A 120 -13.29 18.12 5.49
N ASP A 121 -12.17 18.47 6.10
CA ASP A 121 -10.83 18.34 5.52
C ASP A 121 -10.47 16.87 5.26
N ILE A 122 -10.74 16.00 6.25
CA ILE A 122 -10.53 14.56 6.13
C ILE A 122 -11.39 14.01 4.99
N ARG A 123 -12.70 14.26 5.03
CA ARG A 123 -13.64 13.79 4.00
C ARG A 123 -13.23 14.25 2.61
N SER A 124 -12.75 15.48 2.47
CA SER A 124 -12.27 16.00 1.20
C SER A 124 -11.00 15.29 0.74
N ALA A 125 -10.02 15.09 1.63
CA ALA A 125 -8.78 14.41 1.31
C ALA A 125 -9.00 12.95 0.86
N VAL A 126 -9.87 12.22 1.56
CA VAL A 126 -10.15 10.79 1.31
C VAL A 126 -11.16 10.55 0.18
N SER A 127 -11.75 11.61 -0.39
CA SER A 127 -12.64 11.50 -1.55
C SER A 127 -11.92 11.09 -2.84
N LYS A 128 -10.60 11.26 -2.88
CA LYS A 128 -9.78 10.79 -3.99
C LYS A 128 -9.37 9.35 -3.78
N LYS A 129 -9.55 8.52 -4.81
CA LYS A 129 -9.10 7.13 -4.79
C LYS A 129 -7.59 7.10 -4.53
N THR A 130 -7.19 6.47 -3.42
CA THR A 130 -5.82 6.42 -2.95
C THR A 130 -5.45 4.99 -2.63
N ASP A 131 -4.39 4.49 -3.25
CA ASP A 131 -3.78 3.21 -2.86
C ASP A 131 -2.83 3.44 -1.68
N VAL A 132 -2.98 2.63 -0.64
CA VAL A 132 -2.14 2.71 0.55
C VAL A 132 -1.30 1.43 0.68
N ILE A 133 -0.01 1.61 0.96
CA ILE A 133 0.93 0.52 1.19
C ILE A 133 1.43 0.66 2.62
N LEU A 134 1.02 -0.25 3.50
CA LEU A 134 1.47 -0.31 4.89
C LEU A 134 2.45 -1.47 5.06
N PHE A 135 3.67 -1.19 5.50
CA PHE A 135 4.70 -2.22 5.68
C PHE A 135 5.69 -1.86 6.80
N ASN A 136 6.33 -2.89 7.35
CA ASN A 136 7.44 -2.74 8.26
C ASN A 136 8.76 -2.90 7.50
N ILE A 137 9.65 -1.91 7.59
CA ILE A 137 10.94 -1.91 6.91
C ILE A 137 11.79 -3.13 7.32
N ASP A 138 11.86 -3.44 8.61
CA ASP A 138 12.70 -4.55 9.12
C ASP A 138 12.23 -5.91 8.61
N SER A 139 10.92 -6.06 8.33
CA SER A 139 10.35 -7.31 7.80
C SER A 139 10.59 -7.52 6.31
N ARG A 140 10.93 -6.45 5.58
CA ARG A 140 11.07 -6.45 4.12
C ARG A 140 12.52 -6.22 3.67
N ALA A 141 13.41 -5.80 4.57
CA ALA A 141 14.81 -5.54 4.27
C ALA A 141 15.61 -6.85 4.18
N ASN A 142 16.41 -6.98 3.11
CA ASN A 142 17.42 -8.04 3.03
C ASN A 142 18.63 -7.64 3.89
N THR A 143 19.13 -8.58 4.69
CA THR A 143 20.18 -8.35 5.70
C THR A 143 21.53 -7.91 5.11
N ASP A 144 21.76 -8.16 3.81
CA ASP A 144 23.09 -8.02 3.19
C ASP A 144 23.34 -6.66 2.50
N ASP A 145 22.29 -5.86 2.28
CA ASP A 145 22.39 -4.58 1.56
C ASP A 145 22.37 -3.38 2.53
N ARG A 146 23.53 -2.91 2.97
CA ARG A 146 23.62 -1.72 3.84
C ARG A 146 23.42 -0.41 3.09
N GLU A 147 23.72 -0.36 1.80
CA GLU A 147 23.58 0.83 0.98
C GLU A 147 22.26 0.77 0.19
N ASN A 148 21.45 1.84 0.25
CA ASN A 148 20.13 1.94 -0.39
C ASN A 148 19.06 0.93 0.08
N ALA A 149 19.23 0.29 1.24
CA ALA A 149 18.27 -0.68 1.81
C ALA A 149 16.82 -0.17 1.81
N ILE A 150 16.63 1.07 2.27
CA ILE A 150 15.32 1.71 2.37
C ILE A 150 14.70 1.91 0.97
N LEU A 151 15.49 2.39 0.01
CA LEU A 151 15.02 2.60 -1.37
C LEU A 151 14.62 1.27 -2.03
N LYS A 152 15.43 0.22 -1.83
CA LYS A 152 15.13 -1.13 -2.32
C LYS A 152 13.81 -1.66 -1.73
N VAL A 153 13.61 -1.50 -0.43
CA VAL A 153 12.34 -1.87 0.22
C VAL A 153 11.17 -1.09 -0.36
N PHE A 154 11.29 0.23 -0.54
CA PHE A 154 10.23 1.03 -1.17
C PHE A 154 9.89 0.56 -2.59
N LEU A 155 10.90 0.31 -3.42
CA LEU A 155 10.70 -0.20 -4.78
C LEU A 155 10.05 -1.58 -4.77
N LYS A 156 10.48 -2.46 -3.86
CA LYS A 156 9.94 -3.81 -3.70
C LYS A 156 8.44 -3.79 -3.39
N VAL A 157 8.04 -3.08 -2.34
CA VAL A 157 6.62 -3.01 -1.94
C VAL A 157 5.77 -2.25 -2.96
N PHE A 158 6.34 -1.25 -3.64
CA PHE A 158 5.67 -0.56 -4.73
C PHE A 158 5.39 -1.50 -5.90
N ASN A 159 6.42 -2.21 -6.39
CA ASN A 159 6.31 -3.16 -7.50
C ASN A 159 5.30 -4.26 -7.19
N GLU A 160 5.35 -4.83 -5.99
CA GLU A 160 4.41 -5.84 -5.52
C GLU A 160 2.96 -5.32 -5.57
N ARG A 161 2.72 -4.08 -5.10
CA ARG A 161 1.37 -3.47 -5.12
C ARG A 161 0.85 -3.25 -6.54
N VAL A 162 1.71 -2.94 -7.51
CA VAL A 162 1.31 -2.76 -8.91
C VAL A 162 1.38 -4.05 -9.74
N GLY A 163 1.75 -5.19 -9.14
CA GLY A 163 1.77 -6.50 -9.79
C GLY A 163 3.07 -6.89 -10.51
N TYR A 164 4.13 -6.09 -10.40
CA TYR A 164 5.43 -6.36 -11.01
C TYR A 164 6.36 -7.15 -10.08
N CYS A 165 7.53 -7.55 -10.60
CA CYS A 165 8.56 -8.29 -9.87
C CYS A 165 9.04 -7.49 -8.66
N ALA A 166 8.90 -8.08 -7.47
CA ALA A 166 9.22 -7.42 -6.22
C ALA A 166 10.73 -7.45 -5.94
N ASP A 167 11.40 -8.56 -6.28
CA ASP A 167 12.77 -8.84 -5.89
C ASP A 167 13.82 -8.25 -6.84
N PHE A 168 13.49 -8.13 -8.13
CA PHE A 168 14.40 -7.65 -9.16
C PHE A 168 13.88 -6.36 -9.83
N PRO A 169 14.40 -5.18 -9.42
CA PRO A 169 13.95 -3.89 -9.97
C PRO A 169 14.08 -3.76 -11.48
N GLN A 170 15.11 -4.38 -12.07
CA GLN A 170 15.35 -4.42 -13.51
C GLN A 170 14.24 -5.18 -14.25
N ILE A 171 13.80 -6.31 -13.70
CA ILE A 171 12.69 -7.09 -14.25
C ILE A 171 11.39 -6.29 -14.14
N ALA A 172 11.12 -5.67 -13.00
CA ALA A 172 9.95 -4.81 -12.83
C ALA A 172 9.95 -3.61 -13.80
N HIS A 173 11.13 -3.08 -14.15
CA HIS A 173 11.26 -2.03 -15.15
C HIS A 173 10.93 -2.55 -16.56
N MET A 174 11.41 -3.74 -16.92
CA MET A 174 11.05 -4.42 -18.18
C MET A 174 9.53 -4.65 -18.27
N GLU A 175 8.92 -5.22 -17.23
CA GLU A 175 7.47 -5.46 -17.17
C GLU A 175 6.69 -4.15 -17.34
N ARG A 176 7.09 -3.09 -16.64
CA ARG A 176 6.52 -1.73 -16.80
C ARG A 176 6.66 -1.18 -18.20
N ALA A 177 7.81 -1.39 -18.86
CA ALA A 177 8.06 -0.90 -20.20
C ALA A 177 7.17 -1.60 -21.23
N LEU A 178 6.98 -2.91 -21.09
CA LEU A 178 6.07 -3.71 -21.92
C LEU A 178 4.61 -3.30 -21.68
N ASP A 179 4.22 -3.14 -20.42
CA ASP A 179 2.84 -2.81 -20.04
C ASP A 179 2.43 -1.42 -20.55
N LYS A 180 3.31 -0.42 -20.44
CA LYS A 180 3.11 0.91 -21.05
C LYS A 180 2.88 0.88 -22.56
N ARG A 181 3.32 -0.17 -23.24
CA ARG A 181 3.16 -0.36 -24.69
C ARG A 181 2.04 -1.35 -25.04
N ASN A 182 1.30 -1.84 -24.04
CA ASN A 182 0.31 -2.92 -24.17
C ASN A 182 0.92 -4.24 -24.73
N GLN A 183 2.21 -4.47 -24.50
CA GLN A 183 2.96 -5.63 -25.00
C GLN A 183 3.14 -6.72 -23.93
N TYR A 184 2.77 -6.44 -22.67
CA TYR A 184 3.05 -7.35 -21.56
C TYR A 184 2.29 -8.67 -21.66
N GLN A 185 1.02 -8.65 -22.10
CA GLN A 185 0.28 -9.90 -22.29
C GLN A 185 0.89 -10.77 -23.39
N ALA A 186 1.24 -10.18 -24.54
CA ALA A 186 1.89 -10.91 -25.62
C ALA A 186 3.24 -11.52 -25.20
N PHE A 187 4.00 -10.81 -24.36
CA PHE A 187 5.22 -11.33 -23.74
C PHE A 187 4.93 -12.55 -22.86
N LYS A 188 3.95 -12.48 -21.96
CA LYS A 188 3.57 -13.61 -21.08
C LYS A 188 3.10 -14.81 -21.89
N ASP A 189 2.27 -14.59 -22.91
CA ASP A 189 1.76 -15.66 -23.78
C ASP A 189 2.90 -16.36 -24.53
N LYS A 190 3.85 -15.58 -25.07
CA LYS A 190 5.00 -16.13 -25.78
C LYS A 190 5.97 -16.84 -24.84
N PHE A 191 6.19 -16.31 -23.65
CA PHE A 191 7.00 -16.97 -22.63
C PHE A 191 6.40 -18.33 -22.26
N ALA A 192 5.09 -18.40 -22.01
CA ALA A 192 4.40 -19.63 -21.70
C ALA A 192 4.44 -20.66 -22.84
N GLU A 193 4.43 -20.21 -24.10
CA GLU A 193 4.62 -21.08 -25.26
C GLU A 193 6.02 -21.73 -25.29
N LEU A 194 7.05 -20.99 -24.88
CA LEU A 194 8.46 -21.42 -24.93
C LEU A 194 8.86 -22.26 -23.71
N SER A 195 8.51 -21.82 -22.50
CA SER A 195 8.91 -22.45 -21.24
C SER A 195 7.90 -23.48 -20.72
N GLY A 196 6.63 -23.38 -21.13
CA GLY A 196 5.53 -24.16 -20.56
C GLY A 196 5.02 -23.66 -19.20
N SER A 197 5.57 -22.56 -18.68
CA SER A 197 5.22 -21.97 -17.38
C SER A 197 4.71 -20.53 -17.52
N ASP A 198 3.95 -20.05 -16.53
CA ASP A 198 3.56 -18.63 -16.47
C ASP A 198 4.73 -17.77 -15.99
N TRP A 199 5.03 -16.71 -16.74
CA TRP A 199 6.07 -15.73 -16.42
C TRP A 199 6.00 -15.23 -14.98
N GLN A 200 4.78 -14.98 -14.46
CA GLN A 200 4.62 -14.43 -13.11
C GLN A 200 5.13 -15.37 -12.01
N THR A 201 5.18 -16.67 -12.30
CA THR A 201 5.61 -17.72 -11.37
C THR A 201 7.12 -17.96 -11.44
N GLU A 202 7.74 -17.71 -12.60
CA GLU A 202 9.16 -18.01 -12.85
C GLU A 202 10.07 -16.77 -12.81
N ARG A 203 9.50 -15.56 -12.75
CA ARG A 203 10.26 -14.28 -12.79
C ARG A 203 11.21 -14.06 -11.61
N ASP A 204 11.04 -14.80 -10.51
CA ASP A 204 11.95 -14.84 -9.36
C ASP A 204 13.19 -15.71 -9.62
N ALA A 205 13.10 -16.62 -10.59
CA ALA A 205 14.17 -17.50 -11.06
C ALA A 205 14.49 -17.24 -12.55
N TYR A 206 14.35 -15.98 -13.01
CA TYR A 206 14.47 -15.60 -14.42
C TYR A 206 15.81 -15.99 -15.06
N ASP A 207 16.88 -16.12 -14.24
CA ASP A 207 18.21 -16.54 -14.69
C ASP A 207 18.21 -17.93 -15.35
N PHE A 208 17.28 -18.81 -15.01
CA PHE A 208 17.14 -20.13 -15.65
C PHE A 208 16.38 -20.09 -16.97
N PHE A 209 15.70 -18.99 -17.28
CA PHE A 209 14.85 -18.81 -18.45
C PHE A 209 15.29 -17.60 -19.31
N GLN A 210 16.58 -17.27 -19.29
CA GLN A 210 17.08 -16.07 -19.98
C GLN A 210 16.83 -16.12 -21.49
N ASP A 211 17.02 -17.27 -22.12
CA ASP A 211 16.83 -17.42 -23.57
C ASP A 211 15.35 -17.27 -23.94
N GLU A 212 14.44 -17.92 -23.20
CA GLU A 212 13.00 -17.82 -23.38
C GLU A 212 12.48 -16.40 -23.09
N MET A 213 13.02 -15.75 -22.06
CA MET A 213 12.71 -14.36 -21.73
C MET A 213 13.12 -13.41 -22.86
N ILE A 214 14.34 -13.55 -23.40
CA ILE A 214 14.83 -12.69 -24.49
C ILE A 214 14.00 -12.92 -25.76
N GLU A 215 13.69 -14.17 -26.09
CA GLU A 215 12.88 -14.50 -27.27
C GLU A 215 11.44 -13.99 -27.13
N ALA A 216 10.82 -14.17 -25.97
CA ALA A 216 9.49 -13.63 -25.68
C ALA A 216 9.48 -12.10 -25.73
N PHE A 217 10.52 -11.44 -25.20
CA PHE A 217 10.66 -9.99 -25.25
C PHE A 217 10.84 -9.49 -26.68
N ALA A 218 11.69 -10.14 -27.48
CA ALA A 218 11.91 -9.80 -28.88
C ALA A 218 10.61 -9.92 -29.70
N SER A 219 9.87 -11.01 -29.49
CA SER A 219 8.58 -11.25 -30.14
C SER A 219 7.53 -10.18 -29.77
N ALA A 220 7.38 -9.89 -28.48
CA ALA A 220 6.40 -8.92 -27.99
C ALA A 220 6.73 -7.47 -28.40
N SER A 221 8.03 -7.12 -28.42
CA SER A 221 8.51 -5.78 -28.74
C SER A 221 8.71 -5.53 -30.24
N GLY A 222 8.70 -6.58 -31.07
CA GLY A 222 9.00 -6.52 -32.51
C GLY A 222 10.47 -6.21 -32.81
N GLN A 223 11.37 -6.45 -31.86
CA GLN A 223 12.81 -6.21 -31.98
C GLN A 223 13.54 -7.48 -32.41
N SER A 224 14.77 -7.34 -32.92
CA SER A 224 15.65 -8.50 -33.06
C SER A 224 16.06 -9.02 -31.69
N THR A 225 16.36 -10.32 -31.59
CA THR A 225 16.84 -10.97 -30.35
C THR A 225 18.11 -10.29 -29.81
N GLU A 226 19.00 -9.83 -30.70
CA GLU A 226 20.20 -9.08 -30.31
C GLU A 226 19.87 -7.71 -29.69
N SER A 227 18.88 -6.99 -30.24
CA SER A 227 18.44 -5.70 -29.69
C SER A 227 17.69 -5.88 -28.37
N ALA A 228 16.89 -6.95 -28.26
CA ALA A 228 16.20 -7.34 -27.04
C ALA A 228 17.20 -7.63 -25.91
N ARG A 229 18.22 -8.46 -26.18
CA ARG A 229 19.29 -8.77 -25.23
C ARG A 229 19.99 -7.51 -24.74
N GLN A 230 20.43 -6.64 -25.64
CA GLN A 230 21.06 -5.37 -25.26
C GLN A 230 20.14 -4.45 -24.45
N THR A 231 18.83 -4.50 -24.67
CA THR A 231 17.87 -3.68 -23.92
C THR A 231 17.71 -4.18 -22.50
N ILE A 232 17.64 -5.50 -22.31
CA ILE A 232 17.54 -6.15 -21.00
C ILE A 232 18.85 -5.95 -20.22
N GLU A 233 20.00 -6.19 -20.83
CA GLU A 233 21.33 -5.99 -20.21
C GLU A 233 21.59 -4.53 -19.80
N LYS A 234 21.09 -3.54 -20.56
CA LYS A 234 21.21 -2.12 -20.17
C LYS A 234 20.30 -1.71 -19.00
N THR A 235 19.37 -2.58 -18.63
CA THR A 235 18.43 -2.34 -17.54
C THR A 235 18.93 -2.95 -16.21
N GLU A 236 19.98 -3.79 -16.25
CA GLU A 236 20.76 -4.26 -15.10
C GLU A 236 21.70 -3.17 -14.55
#